data_AF-A0A6J6GP62-F1
#
_entry.id   AF-A0A6J6GP62-F1
#
_cell.length_a   1.000
_cell.length_b   1.000
_cell.length_c   1.000
_cell.angle_alpha   90.00
_cell.angle_beta   90.00
_cell.angle_gamma   90.00
#
_symmetry.space_group_name_H-M   'P 1'
#
loop_
_entity.id
_entity.type
_entity.pdbx_description
1 polymer ?
#
loop_
_entity_poly.entity_id
_entity_poly.type
_entity_poly.pdbx_seq_one_letter_code
_entity_poly.pdbx_strand_id
1 'polypeptide(L)'
;MTTTGEYALTLTDDGDELHEAVVVRIDDDETRPIEELLQEDDPSEFATDVAFVFACPGETSEPVAMNIDEPGRYVAVCFIPVGTTPETPPEDFETLGPPHAMQGMVAEFEVS
;
A
#
# COMPACT_ATOMS: atom_id res chain seq x y z
N MET A 1 5.07 10.12 15.06
CA MET A 1 4.35 11.32 14.58
C MET A 1 5.11 11.79 13.36
N THR A 2 4.55 11.52 12.19
CA THR A 2 5.11 11.97 10.92
C THR A 2 4.59 13.38 10.69
N THR A 3 5.44 14.31 10.27
CA THR A 3 5.00 15.68 9.95
C THR A 3 4.72 15.79 8.46
N THR A 4 4.06 16.85 8.00
CA THR A 4 4.05 17.18 6.57
C THR A 4 5.47 17.39 6.04
N GLY A 5 5.71 17.07 4.77
CA GLY A 5 7.01 17.28 4.12
C GLY A 5 7.30 16.35 2.95
N GLU A 6 8.51 16.51 2.40
CA GLU A 6 9.04 15.64 1.35
C GLU A 6 9.80 14.46 1.99
N TYR A 7 9.43 13.24 1.60
CA TYR A 7 10.03 12.01 2.09
C TYR A 7 10.57 11.16 0.94
N ALA A 8 11.52 10.30 1.26
CA ALA A 8 11.93 9.19 0.41
C ALA A 8 11.36 7.90 1.01
N LEU A 9 10.54 7.20 0.24
CA LEU A 9 10.00 5.90 0.60
C LEU A 9 10.81 4.80 -0.09
N THR A 10 11.18 3.77 0.67
CA THR A 10 11.81 2.55 0.17
C THR A 10 11.07 1.35 0.74
N LEU A 11 11.00 0.28 -0.03
CA LEU A 11 10.49 -1.02 0.42
C LEU A 11 11.63 -2.04 0.39
N THR A 12 11.82 -2.75 1.49
CA THR A 12 12.66 -3.95 1.54
C THR A 12 11.74 -5.15 1.66
N ASP A 13 11.85 -6.08 0.73
CA ASP A 13 11.09 -7.32 0.72
C ASP A 13 11.99 -8.49 1.13
N ASP A 14 11.88 -8.90 2.39
CA ASP A 14 12.59 -10.06 2.95
C ASP A 14 11.76 -11.37 2.81
N GLY A 15 10.64 -11.33 2.08
CA GLY A 15 9.73 -12.45 1.87
C GLY A 15 10.06 -13.31 0.65
N ASP A 16 9.11 -14.19 0.30
CA ASP A 16 9.19 -15.10 -0.86
C ASP A 16 8.20 -14.69 -2.00
N GLU A 17 7.26 -13.78 -1.71
CA GLU A 17 6.22 -13.30 -2.63
C GLU A 17 6.48 -11.85 -3.01
N LEU A 18 5.95 -11.40 -4.15
CA LEU A 18 6.07 -10.00 -4.57
C LEU A 18 5.29 -9.07 -3.63
N HIS A 19 5.89 -7.95 -3.24
CA HIS A 19 5.25 -6.95 -2.41
C HIS A 19 5.38 -5.52 -2.94
N GLU A 20 4.35 -4.73 -2.64
CA GLU A 20 4.30 -3.30 -2.90
C GLU A 20 3.80 -2.55 -1.66
N ALA A 21 4.03 -1.24 -1.65
CA ALA A 21 3.33 -0.34 -0.76
C ALA A 21 2.71 0.78 -1.60
N VAL A 22 1.38 0.74 -1.72
CA VAL A 22 0.55 1.84 -2.17
C VAL A 22 0.22 2.68 -0.96
N VAL A 23 0.75 3.91 -0.90
CA VAL A 23 0.48 4.85 0.17
C VAL A 23 -0.64 5.78 -0.29
N VAL A 24 -1.72 5.82 0.47
CA VAL A 24 -2.88 6.69 0.24
C VAL A 24 -3.15 7.57 1.44
N ARG A 25 -3.74 8.75 1.21
CA ARG A 25 -4.39 9.59 2.22
C ARG A 25 -5.88 9.25 2.22
N ILE A 26 -6.45 9.01 3.39
CA ILE A 26 -7.89 8.83 3.56
C ILE A 26 -8.55 10.20 3.74
N ASP A 27 -9.70 10.41 3.12
CA ASP A 27 -10.46 11.67 3.22
C ASP A 27 -10.89 11.95 4.67
N ASP A 28 -10.94 13.23 5.04
CA ASP A 28 -11.13 13.64 6.45
C ASP A 28 -12.50 13.27 7.03
N ASP A 29 -13.51 13.13 6.17
CA ASP A 29 -14.86 12.70 6.54
C ASP A 29 -15.06 11.17 6.49
N GLU A 30 -14.09 10.43 5.95
CA GLU A 30 -14.10 8.98 5.98
C GLU A 30 -13.55 8.46 7.31
N THR A 31 -14.45 7.88 8.11
CA THR A 31 -14.18 7.45 9.49
C THR A 31 -14.30 5.94 9.69
N ARG A 32 -14.66 5.19 8.64
CA ARG A 32 -14.75 3.74 8.70
C ARG A 32 -13.37 3.11 8.95
N PRO A 33 -13.32 1.97 9.66
CA PRO A 33 -12.07 1.24 9.87
C PRO A 33 -11.51 0.71 8.54
N ILE A 34 -10.20 0.54 8.45
CA ILE A 34 -9.55 0.16 7.17
C ILE A 34 -10.05 -1.20 6.66
N GLU A 35 -10.41 -2.11 7.55
CA GLU A 35 -10.93 -3.44 7.20
C GLU A 35 -12.30 -3.38 6.53
N GLU A 36 -13.07 -2.32 6.75
CA GLU A 36 -14.31 -2.05 6.03
C GLU A 36 -14.01 -1.43 4.66
N LEU A 37 -13.10 -0.44 4.61
CA LEU A 37 -12.71 0.22 3.37
C LEU A 37 -12.05 -0.72 2.36
N LEU A 38 -11.31 -1.74 2.81
CA LEU A 38 -10.71 -2.76 1.95
C LEU A 38 -11.72 -3.68 1.26
N GLN A 39 -13.00 -3.60 1.62
CA GLN A 39 -14.08 -4.34 0.95
C GLN A 39 -14.72 -3.53 -0.18
N GLU A 40 -14.37 -2.26 -0.34
CA GLU A 40 -14.87 -1.40 -1.39
C GLU A 40 -14.12 -1.65 -2.71
N ASP A 41 -14.84 -1.56 -3.83
CA ASP A 41 -14.28 -1.81 -5.16
C ASP A 41 -13.55 -0.58 -5.74
N ASP A 42 -13.86 0.63 -5.26
CA ASP A 42 -13.29 1.88 -5.76
C ASP A 42 -12.75 2.76 -4.61
N PRO A 43 -11.46 2.67 -4.29
CA PRO A 43 -10.84 3.49 -3.25
C PRO A 43 -10.78 4.98 -3.60
N SER A 44 -10.98 5.37 -4.86
CA SER A 44 -10.93 6.78 -5.27
C SER A 44 -12.10 7.62 -4.74
N GLU A 45 -13.14 6.98 -4.20
CA GLU A 45 -14.27 7.66 -3.55
C GLU A 45 -13.95 8.19 -2.15
N PHE A 46 -12.88 7.70 -1.51
CA PHE A 46 -12.55 8.02 -0.11
C PHE A 46 -11.04 8.13 0.18
N ALA A 47 -10.19 7.98 -0.84
CA ALA A 47 -8.75 8.04 -0.68
C ALA A 47 -8.04 8.64 -1.90
N THR A 48 -6.89 9.25 -1.66
CA THR A 48 -6.02 9.85 -2.69
C THR A 48 -4.64 9.19 -2.66
N ASP A 49 -4.14 8.78 -3.83
CA ASP A 49 -2.78 8.22 -3.98
C ASP A 49 -1.69 9.24 -3.62
N VAL A 50 -0.68 8.79 -2.86
CA VAL A 50 0.44 9.61 -2.39
C VAL A 50 1.76 9.09 -2.93
N ALA A 51 1.99 7.79 -2.85
CA ALA A 51 3.21 7.15 -3.32
C ALA A 51 2.99 5.67 -3.65
N PHE A 52 3.85 5.14 -4.50
CA PHE A 52 3.90 3.73 -4.88
C PHE A 52 5.34 3.26 -4.85
N VAL A 53 5.58 2.11 -4.22
CA VAL A 53 6.90 1.45 -4.24
C VAL A 53 6.71 -0.06 -4.33
N PHE A 54 7.65 -0.73 -5.00
CA PHE A 54 7.64 -2.17 -5.23
C PHE A 54 9.04 -2.73 -5.00
N ALA A 55 9.13 -3.94 -4.48
CA ALA A 55 10.37 -4.68 -4.34
C ALA A 55 10.13 -6.16 -4.67
N CYS A 56 11.12 -6.81 -5.30
CA CYS A 56 11.12 -8.26 -5.42
C CYS A 56 11.67 -8.90 -4.14
N PRO A 57 11.37 -10.20 -3.91
CA PRO A 57 11.99 -11.01 -2.86
C PRO A 57 13.51 -10.86 -2.78
N GLY A 58 14.00 -10.50 -1.60
CA GLY A 58 15.41 -10.29 -1.29
C GLY A 58 15.99 -8.95 -1.75
N GLU A 59 15.17 -8.05 -2.30
CA GLU A 59 15.61 -6.74 -2.80
C GLU A 59 15.12 -5.58 -1.93
N THR A 60 15.80 -4.44 -2.07
CA THR A 60 15.32 -3.15 -1.58
C THR A 60 15.12 -2.25 -2.78
N SER A 61 13.98 -1.58 -2.85
CA SER A 61 13.65 -0.65 -3.91
C SER A 61 14.61 0.54 -3.93
N GLU A 62 14.76 1.15 -5.10
CA GLU A 62 15.25 2.52 -5.15
C GLU A 62 14.26 3.46 -4.41
N PRO A 63 14.74 4.58 -3.83
CA PRO A 63 13.88 5.53 -3.14
C PRO A 63 12.92 6.20 -4.12
N VAL A 64 11.64 6.24 -3.76
CA VAL A 64 10.61 7.03 -4.45
C VAL A 64 10.25 8.27 -3.64
N ALA A 65 9.88 9.35 -4.31
CA ALA A 65 9.41 10.55 -3.64
C ALA A 65 8.01 10.31 -3.06
N MET A 66 7.81 10.71 -1.81
CA MET A 66 6.52 10.71 -1.13
C MET A 66 6.31 12.11 -0.54
N ASN A 67 5.41 12.88 -1.12
CA ASN A 67 5.10 14.24 -0.67
C ASN A 67 3.84 14.22 0.18
N ILE A 68 3.98 14.63 1.43
CA ILE A 68 2.88 14.70 2.40
C ILE A 68 2.57 16.17 2.65
N ASP A 69 1.61 16.71 1.91
CA ASP A 69 1.27 18.14 1.93
C ASP A 69 0.25 18.51 3.02
N GLU A 70 -0.50 17.52 3.53
CA GLU A 70 -1.59 17.72 4.48
C GLU A 70 -1.48 16.80 5.70
N PRO A 71 -1.88 17.25 6.90
CA PRO A 71 -2.15 16.36 8.02
C PRO A 71 -3.31 15.40 7.68
N GLY A 72 -3.37 14.26 8.38
CA GLY A 72 -4.48 13.32 8.23
C GLY A 72 -4.11 11.87 8.48
N ARG A 73 -5.05 10.99 8.12
CA ARG A 73 -4.91 9.53 8.18
C ARG A 73 -4.37 9.02 6.85
N TYR A 74 -3.30 8.24 6.93
CA TYR A 74 -2.65 7.63 5.78
C TYR A 74 -2.57 6.12 5.98
N VAL A 75 -2.55 5.39 4.87
CA VAL A 75 -2.44 3.94 4.88
C VAL A 75 -1.44 3.50 3.81
N ALA A 76 -0.54 2.59 4.16
CA ALA A 76 0.24 1.82 3.21
C ALA A 76 -0.39 0.42 3.04
N VAL A 77 -0.62 0.00 1.81
CA VAL A 77 -1.38 -1.21 1.46
C VAL A 77 -0.67 -1.99 0.35
N CYS A 78 -0.66 -3.32 0.43
CA CYS A 78 -0.22 -4.21 -0.64
C CYS A 78 -1.41 -4.90 -1.31
N PHE A 79 -1.70 -4.58 -2.58
CA PHE A 79 -2.82 -5.17 -3.31
C PHE A 79 -2.44 -6.44 -4.09
N ILE A 80 -1.15 -6.81 -4.08
CA ILE A 80 -0.68 -8.02 -4.75
C ILE A 80 -1.39 -9.26 -4.17
N PRO A 81 -1.93 -10.16 -5.01
CA PRO A 81 -2.55 -11.40 -4.57
C PRO A 81 -1.57 -12.30 -3.82
N VAL A 82 -2.04 -12.93 -2.74
CA VAL A 82 -1.29 -13.99 -2.05
C VAL A 82 -1.00 -15.14 -3.02
N GLY A 83 0.26 -15.61 -3.05
CA GLY A 83 0.77 -16.59 -4.00
C GLY A 83 1.51 -15.99 -5.20
N THR A 84 1.58 -14.67 -5.31
CA THR A 84 2.30 -14.01 -6.41
C THR A 84 3.80 -14.03 -6.15
N THR A 85 4.56 -14.66 -7.04
CA THR A 85 6.02 -14.76 -7.00
C THR A 85 6.62 -14.15 -8.26
N PRO A 86 7.94 -13.89 -8.33
CA PRO A 86 8.59 -13.43 -9.56
C PRO A 86 8.38 -14.35 -10.78
N GLU A 87 8.09 -15.64 -10.56
CA GLU A 87 7.83 -16.61 -11.63
C GLU A 87 6.35 -16.69 -12.03
N THR A 88 5.44 -16.04 -11.28
CA THR A 88 4.01 -16.03 -11.57
C THR A 88 3.75 -15.23 -12.85
N PRO A 89 3.10 -15.81 -13.87
CA PRO A 89 2.78 -15.08 -15.08
C PRO A 89 1.58 -14.12 -14.84
N PRO A 90 1.54 -12.93 -15.46
CA PRO A 90 0.51 -11.92 -15.20
C PRO A 90 -0.93 -12.40 -15.40
N GLU A 91 -1.16 -13.32 -16.35
CA GLU A 91 -2.47 -13.91 -16.60
C GLU A 91 -3.03 -14.74 -15.44
N ASP A 92 -2.17 -15.19 -14.51
CA ASP A 92 -2.58 -16.01 -13.38
C ASP A 92 -2.93 -15.15 -12.15
N PHE A 93 -2.64 -13.85 -12.13
CA PHE A 93 -2.79 -12.98 -10.95
C PHE A 93 -4.23 -12.98 -10.40
N GLU A 94 -5.23 -12.93 -11.27
CA GLU A 94 -6.64 -12.94 -10.87
C GLU A 94 -7.14 -14.32 -10.38
N THR A 95 -6.34 -15.38 -10.57
CA THR A 95 -6.68 -16.75 -10.15
C THR A 95 -6.05 -17.15 -8.82
N LEU A 96 -5.21 -16.28 -8.26
CA LEU A 96 -4.50 -16.47 -6.99
C LEU A 96 -5.39 -16.16 -5.77
N GLY A 97 -4.77 -16.11 -4.59
CA GLY A 97 -5.45 -15.77 -3.34
C GLY A 97 -5.95 -14.31 -3.31
N PRO A 98 -6.62 -13.91 -2.22
CA PRO A 98 -6.97 -12.50 -2.03
C PRO A 98 -5.70 -11.63 -1.91
N PRO A 99 -5.82 -10.30 -2.08
CA PRO A 99 -4.73 -9.36 -1.84
C PRO A 99 -4.08 -9.52 -0.44
N HIS A 100 -2.77 -9.27 -0.32
CA HIS A 100 -2.08 -9.28 0.98
C HIS A 100 -2.70 -8.33 2.00
N ALA A 101 -3.27 -7.20 1.55
CA ALA A 101 -4.04 -6.28 2.38
C ALA A 101 -5.17 -6.98 3.15
N MET A 102 -5.91 -7.87 2.50
CA MET A 102 -6.99 -8.65 3.13
C MET A 102 -6.46 -9.71 4.11
N GLN A 103 -5.16 -9.99 4.10
CA GLN A 103 -4.46 -10.81 5.08
C GLN A 103 -3.76 -9.99 6.18
N GLY A 104 -3.99 -8.67 6.22
CA GLY A 104 -3.45 -7.78 7.23
C GLY A 104 -2.15 -7.08 6.85
N MET A 105 -1.70 -7.14 5.59
CA MET A 105 -0.57 -6.34 5.10
C MET A 105 -1.00 -4.90 4.84
N VAL A 106 -1.28 -4.21 5.93
CA VAL A 106 -1.81 -2.84 5.99
C VAL A 106 -1.08 -2.13 7.12
N ALA A 107 -0.66 -0.88 6.88
CA ALA A 107 -0.08 -0.04 7.91
C ALA A 107 -0.73 1.34 7.91
N GLU A 108 -1.48 1.64 8.97
CA GLU A 108 -2.07 2.96 9.20
C GLU A 108 -1.09 3.88 9.94
N PHE A 109 -1.04 5.15 9.55
CA PHE A 109 -0.27 6.16 10.26
C PHE A 109 -0.94 7.54 10.18
N GLU A 110 -0.73 8.33 11.23
CA GLU A 110 -1.21 9.71 11.29
C GLU A 110 -0.07 10.70 11.00
N VAL A 111 -0.41 11.71 10.21
CA VAL A 111 0.43 12.88 9.94
C VAL A 111 -0.16 14.08 10.66
N SER A 112 0.70 14.85 11.33
CA SER A 112 0.35 16.07 12.08
C SER A 112 1.08 17.31 11.59
#